data_AF-A0A7S0DUV8-F1
#
_entry.id   AF-A0A7S0DUV8-F1
#
_cell.length_a   1.000
_cell.length_b   1.000
_cell.length_c   1.000
_cell.angle_alpha   90.00
_cell.angle_beta   90.00
_cell.angle_gamma   90.00
#
_symmetry.space_group_name_H-M   'P 1'
#
loop_
_entity.id
_entity.type
_entity.pdbx_description
1 polymer ?
#
loop_
_entity_poly.entity_id
_entity_poly.type
_entity_poly.pdbx_seq_one_letter_code
_entity_poly.pdbx_strand_id
1 'polypeptide(L)'
;KIREAALKSGDWNARFQAIEDSNEDGRIVAMSSLIQEFWKEAVPVARTIIEEFAVPAARKTYKPFGAGGLAGGEKYKVGSLFFKFANDWQGIYKAHEFAIKAANREMLGLRAYLKLHLKGLHFPVVILVDHLGHR
;
A
#
# COMPACT_ATOMS: atom_id res chain seq x y z
N LYS A 1 19.69 19.21 -2.37
CA LYS A 1 20.40 18.05 -3.00
C LYS A 1 19.75 16.69 -2.69
N ILE A 2 19.89 16.09 -1.49
CA ILE A 2 19.29 14.75 -1.20
C ILE A 2 17.75 14.79 -1.20
N ARG A 3 17.15 15.78 -0.51
CA ARG A 3 15.68 15.94 -0.45
C ARG A 3 15.04 16.17 -1.81
N GLU A 4 15.62 17.03 -2.64
CA GLU A 4 15.14 17.29 -4.01
C GLU A 4 15.26 16.07 -4.91
N ALA A 5 16.32 15.26 -4.74
CA ALA A 5 16.48 14.00 -5.46
C ALA A 5 15.40 12.99 -5.03
N ALA A 6 15.09 12.89 -3.74
CA ALA A 6 14.02 12.04 -3.23
C ALA A 6 12.64 12.46 -3.77
N LEU A 7 12.34 13.77 -3.79
CA LEU A 7 11.09 14.31 -4.33
C LEU A 7 10.90 14.04 -5.83
N LYS A 8 11.99 13.93 -6.59
CA LYS A 8 12.00 13.61 -8.03
C LYS A 8 12.17 12.12 -8.33
N SER A 9 12.31 11.27 -7.31
CA SER A 9 12.51 9.84 -7.50
C SER A 9 11.19 9.12 -7.80
N GLY A 10 11.26 7.93 -8.40
CA GLY A 10 10.12 7.02 -8.54
C GLY A 10 9.78 6.24 -7.26
N ASP A 11 10.46 6.56 -6.13
CA ASP A 11 10.24 5.92 -4.84
C ASP A 11 9.21 6.73 -4.03
N TRP A 12 8.02 6.17 -3.93
CA TRP A 12 6.89 6.73 -3.19
C TRP A 12 7.20 6.98 -1.70
N ASN A 13 7.95 6.09 -1.06
CA ASN A 13 8.26 6.21 0.36
C ASN A 13 9.32 7.28 0.59
N ALA A 14 10.31 7.39 -0.29
CA ALA A 14 11.31 8.46 -0.23
C ALA A 14 10.66 9.84 -0.41
N ARG A 15 9.71 9.97 -1.34
CA ARG A 15 8.93 11.21 -1.54
C ARG A 15 8.08 11.53 -0.30
N PHE A 16 7.37 10.54 0.24
CA PHE A 16 6.55 10.70 1.44
C PHE A 16 7.38 11.18 2.64
N GLN A 17 8.49 10.50 2.92
CA GLN A 17 9.38 10.85 4.02
C GLN A 17 9.99 12.25 3.85
N ALA A 18 10.39 12.61 2.63
CA ALA A 18 10.93 13.95 2.32
C ALA A 18 9.91 15.09 2.54
N ILE A 19 8.60 14.79 2.46
CA ILE A 19 7.52 15.73 2.76
C ILE A 19 7.25 15.74 4.27
N GLU A 20 7.18 14.59 4.92
CA GLU A 20 6.96 14.51 6.38
C GLU A 20 8.08 15.20 7.19
N ASP A 21 9.33 15.08 6.74
CA ASP A 21 10.48 15.74 7.39
C ASP A 21 10.58 17.24 7.06
N SER A 22 9.68 17.78 6.23
CA SER A 22 9.65 19.21 5.90
C SER A 22 8.98 20.03 6.99
N ASN A 23 9.55 21.19 7.30
CA ASN A 23 8.93 22.22 8.14
C ASN A 23 8.33 23.38 7.32
N GLU A 24 8.17 23.21 6.00
CA GLU A 24 7.65 24.26 5.12
C GLU A 24 6.12 24.37 5.20
N ASP A 25 5.60 25.59 5.11
CA ASP A 25 4.16 25.88 5.14
C ASP A 25 3.36 25.16 4.04
N GLY A 26 4.03 24.76 2.95
CA GLY A 26 3.44 24.00 1.84
C GLY A 26 3.29 22.49 2.07
N ARG A 27 3.71 21.94 3.23
CA ARG A 27 3.74 20.49 3.48
C ARG A 27 2.40 19.80 3.25
N ILE A 28 1.30 20.39 3.72
CA ILE A 28 -0.05 19.79 3.60
C ILE A 28 -0.45 19.68 2.13
N VAL A 29 -0.15 20.70 1.33
CA VAL A 29 -0.46 20.72 -0.11
C VAL A 29 0.40 19.67 -0.82
N ALA A 30 1.71 19.64 -0.55
CA ALA A 30 2.62 18.65 -1.12
C ALA A 30 2.20 17.22 -0.78
N MET A 31 1.82 16.97 0.48
CA MET A 31 1.33 15.67 0.93
C MET A 31 0.03 15.27 0.19
N SER A 32 -0.91 16.21 0.04
CA SER A 32 -2.15 15.97 -0.68
C SER A 32 -1.90 15.65 -2.16
N SER A 33 -1.00 16.36 -2.82
CA SER A 33 -0.60 16.08 -4.21
C SER A 33 0.04 14.70 -4.34
N LEU A 34 0.98 14.34 -3.45
CA LEU A 34 1.61 13.01 -3.44
C LEU A 34 0.57 11.89 -3.30
N ILE A 35 -0.38 12.03 -2.36
CA ILE A 35 -1.44 11.04 -2.14
C ILE A 35 -2.33 10.91 -3.38
N GLN A 36 -2.69 12.02 -4.02
CA GLN A 36 -3.51 11.97 -5.25
C GLN A 36 -2.78 11.30 -6.41
N GLU A 37 -1.48 11.56 -6.58
CA GLU A 37 -0.65 10.89 -7.58
C GLU A 37 -0.56 9.40 -7.30
N PHE A 38 -0.23 9.02 -6.06
CA PHE A 38 -0.13 7.62 -5.64
C PHE A 38 -1.44 6.87 -5.85
N TRP A 39 -2.57 7.50 -5.52
CA TRP A 39 -3.90 6.93 -5.71
C TRP A 39 -4.21 6.68 -7.19
N LYS A 40 -3.90 7.65 -8.07
CA LYS A 40 -4.13 7.53 -9.52
C LYS A 40 -3.32 6.39 -10.14
N GLU A 41 -2.14 6.10 -9.62
CA GLU A 41 -1.31 4.99 -10.09
C GLU A 41 -1.73 3.65 -9.49
N ALA A 42 -1.97 3.60 -8.18
CA ALA A 42 -2.21 2.35 -7.46
C ALA A 42 -3.62 1.79 -7.64
N VAL A 43 -4.66 2.63 -7.69
CA VAL A 43 -6.05 2.15 -7.71
C VAL A 43 -6.42 1.37 -8.96
N PRO A 44 -6.06 1.78 -10.19
CA PRO A 44 -6.34 0.98 -11.38
C PRO A 44 -5.73 -0.42 -11.29
N VAL A 45 -4.49 -0.54 -10.80
CA VAL A 45 -3.80 -1.82 -10.62
C VAL A 45 -4.49 -2.69 -9.57
N ALA A 46 -4.82 -2.12 -8.41
CA ALA A 46 -5.54 -2.83 -7.34
C ALA A 46 -6.90 -3.34 -7.84
N ARG A 47 -7.64 -2.54 -8.62
CA ARG A 47 -8.91 -2.94 -9.20
C ARG A 47 -8.76 -4.13 -10.14
N THR A 48 -7.76 -4.13 -11.03
CA THR A 48 -7.50 -5.28 -11.90
C THR A 48 -7.17 -6.54 -11.09
N ILE A 49 -6.33 -6.43 -10.05
CA ILE A 49 -6.00 -7.56 -9.17
C ILE A 49 -7.28 -8.16 -8.53
N ILE A 50 -8.19 -7.30 -8.06
CA ILE A 50 -9.45 -7.71 -7.44
C ILE A 50 -10.41 -8.31 -8.48
N GLU A 51 -10.55 -7.69 -9.65
CA GLU A 51 -11.42 -8.16 -10.74
C GLU A 51 -10.96 -9.54 -11.27
N GLU A 52 -9.65 -9.82 -11.21
CA GLU A 52 -9.05 -11.08 -11.65
C GLU A 52 -8.85 -12.11 -10.51
N PHE A 53 -9.45 -11.92 -9.32
CA PHE A 53 -9.14 -12.79 -8.18
C PHE A 53 -9.39 -14.29 -8.46
N ALA A 54 -10.46 -14.60 -9.20
CA ALA A 54 -10.84 -15.97 -9.55
C ALA A 54 -10.14 -16.50 -10.83
N VAL A 55 -9.34 -15.67 -11.49
CA VAL A 55 -8.59 -16.05 -12.69
C VAL A 55 -7.36 -16.88 -12.27
N PRO A 56 -7.08 -18.03 -12.93
CA PRO A 56 -5.86 -18.79 -12.67
C PRO A 56 -4.61 -17.91 -12.82
N ALA A 57 -3.63 -18.08 -11.92
CA ALA A 57 -2.43 -17.23 -11.85
C ALA A 57 -1.68 -17.07 -13.18
N ALA A 58 -1.69 -18.10 -14.04
CA ALA A 58 -1.07 -18.04 -15.36
C ALA A 58 -1.71 -17.04 -16.33
N ARG A 59 -2.97 -16.67 -16.11
CA ARG A 59 -3.77 -15.77 -16.95
C ARG A 59 -4.05 -14.41 -16.30
N LYS A 60 -3.62 -14.18 -15.06
CA LYS A 60 -3.73 -12.86 -14.41
C LYS A 60 -2.83 -11.85 -15.12
N THR A 61 -3.32 -10.64 -15.30
CA THR A 61 -2.56 -9.48 -15.81
C THR A 61 -1.36 -9.19 -14.92
N TYR A 62 -1.59 -9.16 -13.60
CA TYR A 62 -0.53 -9.04 -12.60
C TYR A 62 -0.35 -10.36 -11.88
N LYS A 63 0.85 -10.94 -11.98
CA LYS A 63 1.15 -12.22 -11.36
C LYS A 63 1.45 -12.02 -9.87
N PRO A 64 0.91 -12.89 -8.99
CA PRO A 64 1.33 -12.89 -7.60
C PRO A 64 2.82 -13.23 -7.53
N PHE A 65 3.54 -12.62 -6.59
CA PHE A 65 4.95 -12.88 -6.37
C PHE A 65 5.19 -13.39 -4.94
N GLY A 66 6.14 -14.32 -4.81
CA GLY A 66 6.52 -14.87 -3.51
C GLY A 66 7.38 -13.90 -2.71
N ALA A 67 6.77 -12.97 -1.99
CA ALA A 67 7.48 -12.04 -1.09
C ALA A 67 7.79 -12.64 0.30
N GLY A 68 7.51 -13.94 0.51
CA GLY A 68 7.47 -14.55 1.84
C GLY A 68 6.21 -14.18 2.64
N GLY A 69 6.08 -14.77 3.84
CA GLY A 69 4.92 -14.59 4.72
C GLY A 69 3.67 -15.33 4.23
N LEU A 70 3.16 -16.23 5.06
CA LEU A 70 2.00 -17.11 4.79
C LEU A 70 0.67 -16.36 5.04
N ALA A 71 0.58 -15.69 6.18
CA ALA A 71 -0.61 -14.97 6.60
C ALA A 71 -0.75 -13.61 5.90
N GLY A 72 -1.96 -13.32 5.42
CA GLY A 72 -2.39 -11.96 5.07
C GLY A 72 -2.60 -11.71 3.57
N GLY A 73 -2.68 -12.75 2.74
CA GLY A 73 -3.05 -12.58 1.34
C GLY A 73 -1.99 -12.86 0.29
N GLU A 74 -2.44 -12.92 -0.97
CA GLU A 74 -1.55 -12.90 -2.13
C GLU A 74 -0.87 -11.53 -2.22
N LYS A 75 0.41 -11.53 -2.61
CA LYS A 75 1.22 -10.32 -2.74
C LYS A 75 1.53 -10.08 -4.21
N TYR A 76 1.49 -8.82 -4.63
CA TYR A 76 1.77 -8.40 -5.99
C TYR A 76 2.80 -7.27 -5.98
N LYS A 77 3.67 -7.26 -6.99
CA LYS A 77 4.63 -6.17 -7.22
C LYS A 77 4.48 -5.69 -8.66
N VAL A 78 4.14 -4.42 -8.84
CA VAL A 78 3.91 -3.81 -10.15
C VAL A 78 4.68 -2.50 -10.18
N GLY A 79 5.79 -2.47 -10.93
CA GLY A 79 6.71 -1.32 -10.89
C GLY A 79 7.28 -1.11 -9.48
N SER A 80 7.12 0.12 -8.96
CA SER A 80 7.50 0.49 -7.58
C SER A 80 6.38 0.25 -6.55
N LEU A 81 5.21 -0.23 -6.98
CA LEU A 81 4.07 -0.49 -6.10
C LEU A 81 4.09 -1.90 -5.55
N PHE A 82 3.69 -2.02 -4.29
CA PHE A 82 3.50 -3.27 -3.58
C PHE A 82 2.05 -3.37 -3.12
N PHE A 83 1.41 -4.50 -3.43
CA PHE A 83 0.03 -4.79 -3.03
C PHE A 83 -0.02 -6.04 -2.16
N LYS A 84 -0.84 -5.98 -1.12
CA LYS A 84 -1.20 -7.10 -0.27
C LYS A 84 -2.72 -7.27 -0.36
N PHE A 85 -3.16 -8.29 -1.08
CA PHE A 85 -4.59 -8.51 -1.28
C PHE A 85 -5.16 -9.31 -0.11
N ALA A 86 -6.03 -8.71 0.71
CA ALA A 86 -6.48 -9.27 1.98
C ALA A 86 -7.51 -10.40 1.80
N ASN A 87 -7.04 -11.55 1.32
CA ASN A 87 -7.83 -12.76 1.11
C ASN A 87 -7.25 -13.95 1.88
N ASP A 88 -8.10 -14.92 2.21
CA ASP A 88 -7.72 -16.13 2.94
C ASP A 88 -7.25 -17.25 2.00
N TRP A 89 -6.26 -16.95 1.16
CA TRP A 89 -5.78 -17.87 0.12
C TRP A 89 -5.15 -19.17 0.65
N GLN A 90 -4.76 -19.21 1.93
CA GLN A 90 -4.20 -20.40 2.60
C GLN A 90 -5.14 -21.02 3.64
N GLY A 91 -6.35 -20.49 3.83
CA GLY A 91 -7.29 -20.98 4.85
C GLY A 91 -6.87 -20.72 6.30
N ILE A 92 -5.91 -19.82 6.54
CA ILE A 92 -5.39 -19.49 7.89
C ILE A 92 -6.45 -18.72 8.68
N TYR A 93 -7.17 -17.82 8.01
CA TYR A 93 -8.15 -16.97 8.65
C TYR A 93 -9.53 -17.65 8.77
N LYS A 94 -9.79 -18.74 8.03
CA LYS A 94 -11.06 -19.48 7.92
C LYS A 94 -12.18 -18.74 7.19
N ALA A 95 -11.97 -17.47 6.81
CA ALA A 95 -12.86 -16.68 5.97
C ALA A 95 -12.13 -15.41 5.47
N HIS A 96 -12.51 -14.92 4.29
CA HIS A 96 -11.92 -13.67 3.74
C HIS A 96 -12.20 -12.46 4.63
N GLU A 97 -13.36 -12.39 5.30
CA GLU A 97 -13.73 -11.28 6.19
C GLU A 97 -12.74 -11.12 7.35
N PHE A 98 -12.20 -12.24 7.85
CA PHE A 98 -11.21 -12.23 8.92
C PHE A 98 -9.84 -11.77 8.42
N ALA A 99 -9.48 -12.08 7.17
CA ALA A 99 -8.29 -11.52 6.51
C ALA A 99 -8.40 -10.00 6.33
N ILE A 100 -9.56 -9.51 5.86
CA ILE A 100 -9.87 -8.08 5.74
C ILE A 100 -9.80 -7.39 7.11
N LYS A 101 -10.36 -8.01 8.15
CA LYS A 101 -10.30 -7.49 9.52
C LYS A 101 -8.87 -7.41 10.05
N ALA A 102 -8.02 -8.39 9.74
CA ALA A 102 -6.61 -8.36 10.10
C ALA A 102 -5.86 -7.21 9.40
N ALA A 103 -6.04 -7.06 8.09
CA ALA A 103 -5.47 -5.94 7.32
C ALA A 103 -5.89 -4.57 7.88
N ASN A 104 -7.13 -4.44 8.35
CA ASN A 104 -7.60 -3.21 9.00
C ASN A 104 -6.90 -2.93 10.32
N ARG A 105 -6.62 -3.96 11.12
CA ARG A 105 -5.89 -3.80 12.39
C ARG A 105 -4.45 -3.37 12.14
N GLU A 106 -3.80 -3.87 11.09
CA GLU A 106 -2.48 -3.41 10.65
C GLU A 106 -2.51 -1.90 10.32
N MET A 107 -3.50 -1.45 9.55
CA MET A 107 -3.65 -0.03 9.20
C MET A 107 -3.96 0.88 10.38
N LEU A 108 -4.80 0.42 11.31
CA LEU A 108 -5.07 1.16 12.55
C LEU A 108 -3.81 1.28 13.42
N GLY A 109 -3.00 0.22 13.50
CA GLY A 109 -1.71 0.25 14.17
C GLY A 109 -0.76 1.24 13.52
N LEU A 110 -0.61 1.19 12.20
CA LEU A 110 0.22 2.13 11.44
C LEU A 110 -0.19 3.58 11.69
N ARG A 111 -1.50 3.87 11.62
CA ARG A 111 -2.04 5.21 11.92
C ARG A 111 -1.76 5.65 13.35
N ALA A 112 -1.83 4.74 14.32
CA ALA A 112 -1.52 5.05 15.70
C ALA A 112 -0.05 5.45 15.87
N TYR A 113 0.88 4.71 15.26
CA TYR A 113 2.31 5.03 15.29
C TYR A 113 2.65 6.33 14.55
N LEU A 114 2.03 6.58 13.40
CA LEU A 114 2.21 7.84 12.65
C LEU A 114 1.87 9.07 13.48
N LYS A 115 0.80 9.02 14.28
CA LYS A 115 0.37 10.13 15.16
C LYS A 115 1.35 10.44 16.29
N LEU A 116 2.25 9.51 16.63
CA LEU A 116 3.23 9.72 17.70
C LEU A 116 4.43 10.55 17.23
N HIS A 117 4.59 10.77 15.91
CA HIS A 117 5.71 11.54 15.33
C HIS A 117 7.08 11.10 15.87
N LEU A 118 7.28 9.79 15.99
CA LEU A 118 8.51 9.20 16.52
C LEU A 118 9.69 9.51 15.60
N LYS A 119 10.67 10.27 16.10
CA LYS A 119 11.88 10.59 15.34
C LYS A 119 12.66 9.33 14.98
N GLY A 120 13.08 9.22 13.72
CA GLY A 120 13.85 8.09 13.21
C GLY A 120 13.04 6.84 12.87
N LEU A 121 11.70 6.88 13.02
CA LEU A 121 10.82 5.81 12.56
C LEU A 121 10.10 6.26 11.29
N HIS A 122 10.42 5.60 10.17
CA HIS A 122 9.82 5.89 8.87
C HIS A 122 8.71 4.90 8.55
N PHE A 123 7.70 5.38 7.84
CA PHE A 123 6.55 4.59 7.44
C PHE A 123 6.37 4.64 5.92
N PRO A 124 5.88 3.56 5.31
CA PRO A 124 5.53 3.59 3.90
C PRO A 124 4.28 4.45 3.67
N VAL A 125 4.16 5.02 2.47
CA VAL A 125 2.87 5.54 2.01
C VAL A 125 1.96 4.36 1.67
N VAL A 126 0.79 4.33 2.28
CA VAL A 126 -0.16 3.22 2.13
C VAL A 126 -1.57 3.77 1.97
N ILE A 127 -2.33 3.19 1.06
CA ILE A 127 -3.77 3.41 0.91
C ILE A 127 -4.49 2.08 1.06
N LEU A 128 -5.73 2.14 1.53
CA LEU A 128 -6.67 1.01 1.44
C LEU A 128 -7.51 1.19 0.18
N VAL A 129 -7.67 0.12 -0.59
CA VAL A 129 -8.51 0.10 -1.78
C VAL A 129 -9.59 -0.94 -1.55
N ASP A 130 -10.84 -0.50 -1.60
CA ASP A 130 -12.00 -1.38 -1.54
C ASP A 130 -12.64 -1.47 -2.91
N HIS A 131 -12.87 -2.70 -3.41
CA HIS A 131 -13.54 -2.93 -4.69
C HIS A 131 -14.25 -4.28 -4.68
N LEU A 132 -15.50 -4.33 -5.18
CA LEU A 132 -16.32 -5.55 -5.27
C LEU A 132 -16.42 -6.38 -3.97
N GLY A 133 -16.37 -5.73 -2.79
CA GLY A 133 -16.41 -6.42 -1.50
C GLY A 133 -15.08 -7.02 -1.04
N HIS A 134 -14.00 -6.77 -1.78
CA HIS A 134 -12.64 -7.15 -1.43
C HIS A 134 -11.78 -5.93 -1.10
N ARG A 135 -10.65 -6.19 -0.42
CA ARG A 135 -9.70 -5.20 0.08
C ARG A 135 -8.26 -5.63 -0.17
#